data_AF-A0A5B1M0I5-F1
#
_entry.id   AF-A0A5B1M0I5-F1
#
_cell.length_a   1.000
_cell.length_b   1.000
_cell.length_c   1.000
_cell.angle_alpha   90.00
_cell.angle_beta   90.00
_cell.angle_gamma   90.00
#
_symmetry.space_group_name_H-M   'P 1'
#
loop_
_entity.id
_entity.type
_entity.pdbx_description
1 polymer ?
#
loop_
_entity_poly.entity_id
_entity_poly.type
_entity_poly.pdbx_seq_one_letter_code
_entity_poly.pdbx_strand_id
1 'polypeptide(L)'
;MMRTFARSSAARSRHRRRGALPAASSSTRRVSRRHPPRAGSSTTQPRRSPGPGRRFAVRSTAMRTRLVLATTAMIGSALLAAPTAPATPATPGVVTARGAVEDGPAVIGKRVIGRSVRGRPIVAWHLGETGKPKVLLISTMHGDEPHTRQILTSLRDGRPIHGINLWVLPTYNPDGLVRGTRKNARGVDLNRNFPYNWTDLDGPYESGPRPSSEPETRAVMRFLRSIRPKWILSFHQPLYGVDTATKNRAFSRRVARALNLPRKSFTCGGVCHGTMTGWYNYRLRGGTALTVEYGARPSRRRMQVTAPRQVLSIWDASRHR
;
A
#
# COMPACT_ATOMS: atom_id res chain seq x y z
N MET A 1 -15.76 -61.17 8.89
CA MET A 1 -15.75 -61.26 10.37
C MET A 1 -14.66 -62.22 10.78
N MET A 2 -13.56 -61.70 11.34
CA MET A 2 -12.41 -62.37 11.98
C MET A 2 -11.73 -61.20 12.74
N ARG A 3 -11.27 -61.24 13.99
CA ARG A 3 -10.87 -62.32 14.90
C ARG A 3 -10.78 -61.76 16.34
N THR A 4 -11.32 -62.53 17.29
CA THR A 4 -10.80 -62.93 18.63
C THR A 4 -10.13 -61.99 19.63
N PHE A 5 -10.57 -62.19 20.88
CA PHE A 5 -10.15 -61.67 22.19
C PHE A 5 -8.86 -62.30 22.78
N ALA A 6 -8.10 -61.45 23.49
CA ALA A 6 -7.59 -61.55 24.88
C ALA A 6 -6.49 -62.54 25.37
N ARG A 7 -5.77 -62.00 26.39
CA ARG A 7 -4.92 -62.57 27.48
C ARG A 7 -3.43 -62.81 27.15
N SER A 8 -2.48 -62.08 27.75
CA SER A 8 -1.98 -62.01 29.15
C SER A 8 -0.93 -63.09 29.46
N SER A 9 0.33 -62.70 29.70
CA SER A 9 1.17 -63.25 30.78
C SER A 9 2.44 -62.42 31.00
N ALA A 10 2.88 -62.35 32.26
CA ALA A 10 4.01 -61.59 32.78
C ALA A 10 5.22 -62.50 33.03
N ALA A 11 6.45 -61.96 32.94
CA ALA A 11 7.60 -62.53 33.65
C ALA A 11 8.76 -61.52 33.87
N ARG A 12 8.90 -61.16 35.15
CA ARG A 12 10.12 -61.11 36.00
C ARG A 12 11.30 -60.16 35.72
N SER A 13 11.66 -59.54 36.85
CA SER A 13 12.73 -58.60 37.22
C SER A 13 14.17 -59.13 37.19
N ARG A 14 15.15 -58.21 37.15
CA ARG A 14 16.24 -58.01 38.16
C ARG A 14 16.99 -56.68 37.81
N HIS A 15 16.99 -55.67 38.70
CA HIS A 15 18.07 -55.28 39.64
C HIS A 15 19.37 -54.81 38.94
N ARG A 16 19.97 -53.63 39.15
CA ARG A 16 20.30 -52.80 40.34
C ARG A 16 20.62 -51.35 39.88
N ARG A 17 20.23 -50.27 40.61
CA ARG A 17 21.03 -49.41 41.53
C ARG A 17 22.41 -49.00 40.99
N ARG A 18 22.99 -47.80 41.15
CA ARG A 18 22.75 -46.49 41.81
C ARG A 18 23.97 -45.64 41.37
N GLY A 19 23.90 -44.31 41.37
CA GLY A 19 25.12 -43.50 41.36
C GLY A 19 24.88 -42.02 41.08
N ALA A 20 24.96 -41.21 42.13
CA ALA A 20 24.85 -39.76 42.12
C ALA A 20 26.20 -39.07 41.76
N LEU A 21 26.05 -37.80 41.37
CA LEU A 21 26.97 -36.66 41.16
C LEU A 21 28.39 -36.72 41.79
N PRO A 22 29.36 -35.95 41.24
CA PRO A 22 29.55 -34.60 41.79
C PRO A 22 29.85 -33.50 40.76
N ALA A 23 29.65 -32.26 41.23
CA ALA A 23 30.05 -31.01 40.63
C ALA A 23 31.58 -30.85 40.58
N ALA A 24 32.07 -30.13 39.57
CA ALA A 24 33.40 -29.53 39.59
C ALA A 24 33.35 -28.11 39.02
N SER A 25 33.71 -27.19 39.88
CA SER A 25 34.03 -25.79 39.64
C SER A 25 35.24 -25.62 38.74
N SER A 26 35.20 -24.67 37.81
CA SER A 26 36.41 -23.97 37.37
C SER A 26 36.11 -22.49 37.10
N SER A 27 36.68 -21.65 37.98
CA SER A 27 36.65 -20.21 37.90
C SER A 27 37.43 -19.74 36.68
N THR A 28 36.80 -18.95 35.80
CA THR A 28 37.53 -18.07 34.88
C THR A 28 37.45 -16.64 35.38
N ARG A 29 38.66 -16.13 35.64
CA ARG A 29 39.00 -14.86 36.26
C ARG A 29 38.49 -13.70 35.41
N ARG A 30 37.59 -12.90 36.00
CA ARG A 30 37.11 -11.63 35.46
C ARG A 30 38.22 -10.58 35.61
N VAL A 31 38.98 -10.30 34.55
CA VAL A 31 39.94 -9.19 34.53
C VAL A 31 39.17 -7.90 34.29
N SER A 32 38.89 -7.20 35.39
CA SER A 32 38.47 -5.80 35.43
C SER A 32 39.62 -4.92 34.96
N ARG A 33 39.55 -4.41 33.72
CA ARG A 33 40.32 -3.22 33.31
C ARG A 33 39.47 -1.98 33.60
N ARG A 34 39.73 -1.37 34.76
CA ARG A 34 39.32 0.00 35.06
C ARG A 34 40.10 0.95 34.15
N HIS A 35 39.41 1.82 33.44
CA HIS A 35 40.00 3.01 32.83
C HIS A 35 39.73 4.21 33.76
N PRO A 36 40.73 5.04 34.06
CA PRO A 36 40.55 6.23 34.90
C PRO A 36 39.82 7.34 34.12
N PRO A 37 39.12 8.25 34.83
CA PRO A 37 38.41 9.36 34.22
C PRO A 37 39.40 10.44 33.77
N ARG A 38 39.25 10.95 32.54
CA ARG A 38 39.94 12.16 32.10
C ARG A 38 39.04 13.37 32.34
N ALA A 39 39.66 14.36 32.97
CA ALA A 39 39.12 15.62 33.44
C ALA A 39 38.66 16.55 32.30
N GLY A 40 37.93 17.58 32.70
CA GLY A 40 37.13 18.44 31.87
C GLY A 40 37.89 19.35 30.90
N SER A 41 37.14 19.81 29.90
CA SER A 41 37.35 21.09 29.26
C SER A 41 35.99 21.71 28.96
N SER A 42 35.55 22.56 29.88
CA SER A 42 34.52 23.55 29.65
C SER A 42 35.08 24.62 28.74
N THR A 43 34.75 24.57 27.45
CA THR A 43 35.00 25.69 26.53
C THR A 43 33.67 26.35 26.21
N THR A 44 33.45 27.44 26.91
CA THR A 44 32.42 28.47 26.74
C THR A 44 32.38 28.92 25.29
N GLN A 45 31.27 28.71 24.58
CA GLN A 45 31.01 29.40 23.30
C GLN A 45 30.36 30.77 23.57
N PRO A 46 30.80 31.84 22.90
CA PRO A 46 30.23 33.16 23.09
C PRO A 46 28.85 33.25 22.42
N ARG A 47 27.88 33.72 23.21
CA ARG A 47 26.56 34.18 22.76
C ARG A 47 26.73 35.20 21.64
N ARG A 48 26.21 34.91 20.44
CA ARG A 48 25.97 35.92 19.41
C ARG A 48 24.62 36.59 19.67
N SER A 49 24.67 37.89 19.94
CA SER A 49 23.52 38.79 19.99
C SER A 49 22.79 38.85 18.65
N PRO A 50 21.44 38.90 18.61
CA PRO A 50 20.72 39.22 17.39
C PRO A 50 20.68 40.75 17.19
N GLY A 51 21.21 41.20 16.05
CA GLY A 51 21.10 42.60 15.59
C GLY A 51 19.68 42.96 15.14
N PRO A 52 19.34 44.26 15.09
CA PRO A 52 17.96 44.70 14.96
C PRO A 52 17.48 44.76 13.50
N GLY A 53 16.20 44.41 13.33
CA GLY A 53 15.24 45.18 12.53
C GLY A 53 15.51 45.33 11.03
N ARG A 54 14.88 44.46 10.23
CA ARG A 54 14.33 44.89 8.94
C ARG A 54 12.85 44.56 8.87
N ARG A 55 12.04 45.59 9.11
CA ARG A 55 10.60 45.65 8.87
C ARG A 55 10.36 45.44 7.38
N PHE A 56 9.76 44.31 7.00
CA PHE A 56 9.14 44.19 5.69
C PHE A 56 7.73 44.76 5.78
N ALA A 57 7.52 45.88 5.10
CA ALA A 57 6.23 46.53 4.96
C ALA A 57 5.24 45.60 4.25
N VAL A 58 4.15 45.27 4.94
CA VAL A 58 2.95 44.68 4.35
C VAL A 58 2.29 45.78 3.53
N ARG A 59 2.40 45.72 2.19
CA ARG A 59 1.51 46.49 1.32
C ARG A 59 0.19 45.73 1.19
N SER A 60 -0.77 46.17 1.97
CA SER A 60 -2.19 45.93 1.76
C SER A 60 -2.66 46.68 0.52
N THR A 61 -3.01 45.97 -0.54
CA THR A 61 -3.89 46.51 -1.59
C THR A 61 -5.27 45.92 -1.42
N ALA A 62 -6.12 46.72 -0.80
CA ALA A 62 -7.55 46.51 -0.78
C ALA A 62 -8.16 46.82 -2.16
N MET A 63 -9.18 46.04 -2.48
CA MET A 63 -10.38 46.41 -3.23
C MET A 63 -10.23 46.79 -4.71
N ARG A 64 -10.92 46.02 -5.57
CA ARG A 64 -12.00 46.55 -6.41
C ARG A 64 -12.78 45.39 -7.03
N THR A 65 -13.93 45.13 -6.42
CA THR A 65 -15.10 44.50 -7.02
C THR A 65 -15.43 45.22 -8.32
N ARG A 66 -15.51 44.49 -9.44
CA ARG A 66 -16.24 44.95 -10.63
C ARG A 66 -17.25 43.87 -11.00
N LEU A 67 -18.47 44.13 -10.54
CA LEU A 67 -19.70 43.61 -11.08
C LEU A 67 -19.80 44.10 -12.54
N VAL A 68 -19.91 43.18 -13.51
CA VAL A 68 -20.36 43.51 -14.86
C VAL A 68 -21.68 42.79 -15.09
N LEU A 69 -22.68 43.61 -15.32
CA LEU A 69 -24.07 43.26 -15.59
C LEU A 69 -24.20 42.59 -16.96
N ALA A 70 -25.19 41.72 -17.07
CA ALA A 70 -25.58 40.96 -18.24
C ALA A 70 -26.02 41.83 -19.43
N THR A 71 -25.80 41.32 -20.64
CA THR A 71 -26.64 41.62 -21.81
C THR A 71 -26.91 40.32 -22.57
N THR A 72 -28.16 39.89 -22.50
CA THR A 72 -28.81 38.88 -23.35
C THR A 72 -28.88 39.37 -24.79
N ALA A 73 -28.50 38.52 -25.74
CA ALA A 73 -28.91 38.62 -27.13
C ALA A 73 -29.55 37.29 -27.55
N MET A 74 -30.89 37.30 -27.60
CA MET A 74 -31.70 36.28 -28.25
C MET A 74 -31.69 36.60 -29.75
N ILE A 75 -31.21 35.67 -30.57
CA ILE A 75 -31.49 35.68 -32.01
C ILE A 75 -32.22 34.38 -32.30
N GLY A 76 -33.52 34.52 -32.56
CA GLY A 76 -34.33 33.48 -33.18
C GLY A 76 -34.10 33.49 -34.69
N SER A 77 -33.98 32.30 -35.26
CA SER A 77 -34.16 32.08 -36.70
C SER A 77 -35.05 30.87 -36.89
N ALA A 78 -36.12 31.11 -37.65
CA ALA A 78 -37.18 30.17 -37.98
C ALA A 78 -36.81 29.27 -39.16
N LEU A 79 -37.33 28.04 -39.08
CA LEU A 79 -37.78 27.08 -40.10
C LEU A 79 -37.01 26.92 -41.42
N LEU A 80 -36.69 25.66 -41.72
CA LEU A 80 -37.17 24.97 -42.94
C LEU A 80 -37.24 23.46 -42.67
N ALA A 81 -38.47 22.93 -42.66
CA ALA A 81 -38.75 21.50 -42.64
C ALA A 81 -38.90 21.01 -44.08
N ALA A 82 -38.07 20.03 -44.48
CA ALA A 82 -38.22 19.32 -45.74
C ALA A 82 -38.92 17.98 -45.49
N PRO A 83 -39.82 17.51 -46.39
CA PRO A 83 -40.52 16.25 -46.22
C PRO A 83 -39.63 15.09 -46.66
N THR A 84 -39.27 14.20 -45.75
CA THR A 84 -38.64 12.91 -46.07
C THR A 84 -39.69 11.81 -46.15
N ALA A 85 -39.74 11.12 -47.29
CA ALA A 85 -40.64 10.02 -47.60
C ALA A 85 -40.55 8.86 -46.59
N PRO A 86 -41.62 8.04 -46.43
CA PRO A 86 -41.59 6.89 -45.55
C PRO A 86 -40.76 5.76 -46.17
N ALA A 87 -39.67 5.38 -45.51
CA ALA A 87 -38.93 4.16 -45.82
C ALA A 87 -39.65 2.95 -45.19
N THR A 88 -39.87 1.92 -46.02
CA THR A 88 -40.42 0.61 -45.67
C THR A 88 -39.60 -0.06 -44.57
N PRO A 89 -40.21 -0.72 -43.55
CA PRO A 89 -39.45 -1.38 -42.51
C PRO A 89 -38.79 -2.66 -43.06
N ALA A 90 -37.46 -2.65 -43.16
CA ALA A 90 -36.68 -3.86 -43.33
C ALA A 90 -36.63 -4.63 -42.00
N THR A 91 -37.06 -5.89 -42.03
CA THR A 91 -37.01 -6.84 -40.92
C THR A 91 -35.58 -6.95 -40.37
N PRO A 92 -35.32 -6.70 -39.06
CA PRO A 92 -34.03 -7.01 -38.48
C PRO A 92 -33.90 -8.53 -38.35
N GLY A 93 -33.17 -9.13 -39.29
CA GLY A 93 -32.61 -10.46 -39.10
C GLY A 93 -31.75 -10.47 -37.83
N VAL A 94 -31.93 -11.51 -37.02
CA VAL A 94 -31.09 -11.78 -35.85
C VAL A 94 -29.67 -12.06 -36.35
N VAL A 95 -28.85 -11.01 -36.41
CA VAL A 95 -27.40 -11.16 -36.52
C VAL A 95 -26.90 -11.35 -35.09
N THR A 96 -26.68 -12.60 -34.70
CA THR A 96 -25.83 -12.91 -33.54
C THR A 96 -24.39 -12.51 -33.88
N ALA A 97 -24.07 -11.23 -33.72
CA ALA A 97 -22.71 -10.75 -33.73
C ALA A 97 -22.05 -11.18 -32.41
N ARG A 98 -21.50 -12.40 -32.37
CA ARG A 98 -20.35 -12.70 -31.50
C ARG A 98 -19.13 -12.03 -32.13
N GLY A 99 -18.94 -10.74 -31.88
CA GLY A 99 -17.88 -9.94 -32.48
C GLY A 99 -17.27 -8.95 -31.48
N ALA A 100 -15.99 -9.20 -31.16
CA ALA A 100 -14.95 -8.28 -30.68
C ALA A 100 -15.28 -7.27 -29.57
N VAL A 101 -14.84 -7.60 -28.34
CA VAL A 101 -14.56 -6.59 -27.30
C VAL A 101 -13.08 -6.66 -26.98
N GLU A 102 -12.19 -6.14 -27.85
CA GLU A 102 -10.73 -6.24 -27.61
C GLU A 102 -9.93 -4.93 -27.71
N ASP A 103 -10.55 -3.76 -27.97
CA ASP A 103 -9.82 -2.48 -28.11
C ASP A 103 -10.23 -1.36 -27.13
N GLY A 104 -10.61 -1.74 -25.90
CA GLY A 104 -10.91 -0.78 -24.83
C GLY A 104 -9.69 -0.37 -23.98
N PRO A 105 -9.73 0.75 -23.24
CA PRO A 105 -8.73 1.02 -22.20
C PRO A 105 -8.83 -0.01 -21.07
N ALA A 106 -7.73 -0.29 -20.36
CA ALA A 106 -7.76 -1.20 -19.19
C ALA A 106 -8.71 -0.76 -18.07
N VAL A 107 -8.99 0.54 -18.00
CA VAL A 107 -9.81 1.18 -16.96
C VAL A 107 -11.29 1.00 -17.25
N ILE A 108 -11.98 0.35 -16.32
CA ILE A 108 -13.45 0.22 -16.32
C ILE A 108 -14.11 1.13 -15.26
N GLY A 109 -13.32 1.80 -14.43
CA GLY A 109 -13.84 2.74 -13.43
C GLY A 109 -12.77 3.58 -12.75
N LYS A 110 -13.17 4.72 -12.17
CA LYS A 110 -12.29 5.65 -11.46
C LYS A 110 -12.99 6.18 -10.21
N ARG A 111 -12.24 6.35 -9.12
CA ARG A 111 -12.74 6.94 -7.88
C ARG A 111 -11.71 7.85 -7.25
N VAL A 112 -12.09 9.10 -6.98
CA VAL A 112 -11.36 9.96 -6.04
C VAL A 112 -11.77 9.52 -4.63
N ILE A 113 -10.85 8.89 -3.89
CA ILE A 113 -11.15 8.30 -2.57
C ILE A 113 -11.01 9.30 -1.42
N GLY A 114 -10.37 10.43 -1.71
CA GLY A 114 -10.15 11.53 -0.78
C GLY A 114 -9.15 12.53 -1.35
N ARG A 115 -8.68 13.44 -0.50
CA ARG A 115 -7.65 14.42 -0.80
C ARG A 115 -6.56 14.39 0.26
N SER A 116 -5.33 14.68 -0.14
CA SER A 116 -4.21 14.87 0.78
C SER A 116 -4.36 16.13 1.62
N VAL A 117 -3.46 16.33 2.58
CA VAL A 117 -3.35 17.56 3.38
C VAL A 117 -3.33 18.81 2.50
N ARG A 118 -2.59 18.81 1.39
CA ARG A 118 -2.52 19.94 0.44
C ARG A 118 -3.59 19.87 -0.67
N GLY A 119 -4.66 19.12 -0.46
CA GLY A 119 -5.82 19.08 -1.36
C GLY A 119 -5.66 18.26 -2.64
N ARG A 120 -4.52 17.57 -2.85
CA ARG A 120 -4.29 16.75 -4.06
C ARG A 120 -5.19 15.53 -4.03
N PRO A 121 -5.84 15.17 -5.15
CA PRO A 121 -6.74 14.02 -5.19
C PRO A 121 -5.96 12.71 -5.02
N ILE A 122 -6.51 11.81 -4.21
CA ILE A 122 -6.06 10.43 -4.07
C ILE A 122 -7.00 9.58 -4.92
N VAL A 123 -6.48 8.94 -5.97
CA VAL A 123 -7.30 8.34 -7.04
C VAL A 123 -7.04 6.85 -7.16
N ALA A 124 -8.11 6.06 -7.00
CA ALA A 124 -8.12 4.64 -7.27
C ALA A 124 -8.79 4.36 -8.63
N TRP A 125 -8.31 3.33 -9.34
CA TRP A 125 -8.78 2.93 -10.66
C TRP A 125 -9.20 1.47 -10.63
N HIS A 126 -10.32 1.17 -11.28
CA HIS A 126 -10.87 -0.17 -11.43
C HIS A 126 -10.53 -0.69 -12.82
N LEU A 127 -9.96 -1.90 -12.85
CA LEU A 127 -9.45 -2.59 -14.02
C LEU A 127 -10.02 -4.01 -14.05
N GLY A 128 -10.08 -4.57 -15.24
CA GLY A 128 -10.49 -5.94 -15.50
C GLY A 128 -11.98 -6.19 -15.29
N GLU A 129 -12.34 -7.27 -14.61
CA GLU A 129 -13.70 -7.81 -14.61
C GLU A 129 -14.43 -7.61 -13.27
N THR A 130 -15.73 -7.35 -13.32
CA THR A 130 -16.60 -7.40 -12.14
C THR A 130 -16.97 -8.84 -11.78
N GLY A 131 -17.57 -9.07 -10.60
CA GLY A 131 -18.06 -10.40 -10.19
C GLY A 131 -17.02 -11.35 -9.60
N LYS A 132 -15.72 -11.13 -9.83
CA LYS A 132 -14.63 -11.86 -9.14
C LYS A 132 -14.28 -11.22 -7.78
N PRO A 133 -13.63 -11.95 -6.86
CA PRO A 133 -13.11 -11.35 -5.63
C PRO A 133 -12.13 -10.21 -5.93
N LYS A 134 -12.34 -9.06 -5.28
CA LYS A 134 -11.56 -7.85 -5.52
C LYS A 134 -10.12 -8.00 -5.03
N VAL A 135 -9.19 -7.54 -5.85
CA VAL A 135 -7.77 -7.38 -5.53
C VAL A 135 -7.47 -5.90 -5.50
N LEU A 136 -6.65 -5.44 -4.55
CA LEU A 136 -6.19 -4.06 -4.49
C LEU A 136 -4.66 -4.02 -4.49
N LEU A 137 -4.09 -3.24 -5.39
CA LEU A 137 -2.67 -2.89 -5.37
C LEU A 137 -2.53 -1.44 -4.90
N ILE A 138 -1.62 -1.20 -3.96
CA ILE A 138 -1.32 0.13 -3.44
C ILE A 138 0.17 0.41 -3.60
N SER A 139 0.52 1.65 -3.95
CA SER A 139 1.91 2.11 -3.99
C SER A 139 2.03 3.55 -3.47
N THR A 140 3.27 3.97 -3.23
CA THR A 140 3.64 5.33 -2.81
C THR A 140 2.88 5.76 -1.56
N MET A 141 2.87 4.90 -0.55
CA MET A 141 2.46 5.29 0.81
C MET A 141 3.55 6.16 1.44
N HIS A 142 4.82 5.80 1.22
CA HIS A 142 5.95 6.69 1.43
C HIS A 142 6.27 7.40 0.10
N GLY A 143 6.45 8.72 0.17
CA GLY A 143 6.61 9.55 -1.04
C GLY A 143 7.96 9.43 -1.72
N ASP A 144 8.98 9.00 -0.99
CA ASP A 144 10.35 8.71 -1.47
C ASP A 144 10.53 7.29 -2.02
N GLU A 145 9.44 6.52 -2.17
CA GLU A 145 9.41 5.19 -2.78
C GLU A 145 8.63 5.22 -4.12
N PRO A 146 9.07 5.98 -5.14
CA PRO A 146 8.24 6.28 -6.30
C PRO A 146 8.24 5.17 -7.37
N HIS A 147 9.16 4.21 -7.33
CA HIS A 147 9.36 3.33 -8.49
C HIS A 147 8.24 2.31 -8.66
N THR A 148 7.70 1.76 -7.55
CA THR A 148 6.64 0.75 -7.61
C THR A 148 5.32 1.31 -8.14
N ARG A 149 5.14 2.64 -8.12
CA ARG A 149 4.02 3.34 -8.77
C ARG A 149 3.89 2.97 -10.24
N GLN A 150 5.04 2.75 -10.90
CA GLN A 150 5.09 2.44 -12.33
C GLN A 150 4.48 1.07 -12.66
N ILE A 151 4.45 0.13 -11.71
CA ILE A 151 3.73 -1.14 -11.85
C ILE A 151 2.24 -0.85 -12.04
N LEU A 152 1.69 -0.03 -11.15
CA LEU A 152 0.25 0.27 -11.12
C LEU A 152 -0.17 1.19 -12.26
N THR A 153 0.65 2.19 -12.62
CA THR A 153 0.35 3.03 -13.80
C THR A 153 0.49 2.26 -15.10
N SER A 154 1.46 1.34 -15.23
CA SER A 154 1.54 0.45 -16.40
C SER A 154 0.29 -0.43 -16.52
N LEU A 155 -0.25 -0.94 -15.41
CA LEU A 155 -1.52 -1.68 -15.37
C LEU A 155 -2.71 -0.81 -15.80
N ARG A 156 -2.77 0.44 -15.31
CA ARG A 156 -3.83 1.39 -15.64
C ARG A 156 -3.80 1.84 -17.11
N ASP A 157 -2.62 2.16 -17.62
CA ASP A 157 -2.43 2.77 -18.94
C ASP A 157 -2.23 1.73 -20.06
N GLY A 158 -2.31 0.44 -19.72
CA GLY A 158 -2.11 -0.66 -20.65
C GLY A 158 -3.40 -1.14 -21.32
N ARG A 159 -3.29 -2.31 -21.94
CA ARG A 159 -4.41 -3.05 -22.54
C ARG A 159 -5.36 -3.64 -21.49
N PRO A 160 -6.61 -3.98 -21.88
CA PRO A 160 -7.57 -4.69 -21.04
C PRO A 160 -6.97 -5.89 -20.32
N ILE A 161 -7.44 -6.10 -19.10
CA ILE A 161 -6.96 -7.16 -18.20
C ILE A 161 -8.12 -8.14 -17.97
N HIS A 162 -7.86 -9.43 -18.06
CA HIS A 162 -8.89 -10.47 -17.96
C HIS A 162 -8.56 -11.43 -16.82
N GLY A 163 -9.60 -12.07 -16.27
CA GLY A 163 -9.46 -13.05 -15.19
C GLY A 163 -9.37 -12.47 -13.77
N ILE A 164 -9.45 -11.15 -13.58
CA ILE A 164 -9.29 -10.50 -12.25
C ILE A 164 -10.19 -9.28 -12.07
N ASN A 165 -10.67 -9.07 -10.84
CA ASN A 165 -11.32 -7.84 -10.40
C ASN A 165 -10.30 -6.96 -9.68
N LEU A 166 -9.68 -6.03 -10.39
CA LEU A 166 -8.48 -5.34 -9.93
C LEU A 166 -8.73 -3.85 -9.65
N TRP A 167 -8.40 -3.41 -8.45
CA TRP A 167 -8.24 -2.00 -8.13
C TRP A 167 -6.76 -1.65 -7.99
N VAL A 168 -6.37 -0.49 -8.51
CA VAL A 168 -5.04 0.07 -8.29
C VAL A 168 -5.13 1.46 -7.67
N LEU A 169 -4.31 1.72 -6.67
CA LEU A 169 -4.06 3.02 -6.06
C LEU A 169 -2.58 3.37 -6.26
N PRO A 170 -2.21 3.97 -7.41
CA PRO A 170 -0.80 4.22 -7.73
C PRO A 170 -0.12 5.21 -6.78
N THR A 171 -0.87 6.14 -6.22
CA THR A 171 -0.32 7.19 -5.35
C THR A 171 -1.23 7.40 -4.15
N TYR A 172 -0.81 6.86 -3.01
CA TYR A 172 -1.48 7.06 -1.74
C TYR A 172 -1.07 8.40 -1.10
N ASN A 173 0.22 8.73 -1.10
CA ASN A 173 0.76 9.97 -0.52
C ASN A 173 1.22 10.94 -1.63
N PRO A 174 0.31 11.67 -2.30
CA PRO A 174 0.70 12.57 -3.39
C PRO A 174 1.52 13.76 -2.90
N ASP A 175 1.33 14.20 -1.65
CA ASP A 175 2.10 15.31 -1.08
C ASP A 175 3.55 14.91 -0.78
N GLY A 176 3.75 13.73 -0.19
CA GLY A 176 5.08 13.17 0.02
C GLY A 176 5.78 12.88 -1.30
N LEU A 177 5.06 12.36 -2.31
CA LEU A 177 5.62 12.10 -3.63
C LEU A 177 6.17 13.37 -4.28
N VAL A 178 5.40 14.46 -4.27
CA VAL A 178 5.83 15.75 -4.83
C VAL A 178 7.07 16.29 -4.11
N ARG A 179 7.19 16.04 -2.80
CA ARG A 179 8.32 16.49 -1.99
C ARG A 179 9.50 15.52 -1.98
N GLY A 180 9.35 14.31 -2.51
CA GLY A 180 10.34 13.23 -2.37
C GLY A 180 10.59 12.85 -0.91
N THR A 181 9.56 12.83 -0.06
CA THR A 181 9.69 12.51 1.37
C THR A 181 8.89 11.28 1.76
N ARG A 182 9.45 10.44 2.66
CA ARG A 182 8.72 9.35 3.31
C ARG A 182 7.34 9.77 3.84
N LYS A 183 7.32 10.88 4.56
CA LYS A 183 6.17 11.37 5.33
C LYS A 183 5.25 12.24 4.46
N ASN A 184 4.00 12.44 4.88
CA ASN A 184 3.06 13.33 4.19
C ASN A 184 3.41 14.82 4.41
N ALA A 185 2.54 15.74 3.97
CA ALA A 185 2.79 17.18 4.15
C ALA A 185 2.79 17.68 5.60
N ARG A 186 2.20 16.93 6.55
CA ARG A 186 2.26 17.21 7.99
C ARG A 186 3.44 16.54 8.69
N GLY A 187 4.29 15.84 7.93
CA GLY A 187 5.44 15.14 8.50
C GLY A 187 5.07 13.84 9.21
N VAL A 188 3.90 13.25 8.94
CA VAL A 188 3.46 11.96 9.49
C VAL A 188 3.80 10.81 8.54
N ASP A 189 4.33 9.72 9.09
CA ASP A 189 4.46 8.43 8.40
C ASP A 189 3.08 7.77 8.32
N LEU A 190 2.50 7.77 7.12
CA LEU A 190 1.17 7.19 6.90
C LEU A 190 1.11 5.68 7.25
N ASN A 191 2.24 4.96 7.22
CA ASN A 191 2.32 3.56 7.61
C ASN A 191 2.60 3.36 9.11
N ARG A 192 2.43 4.41 9.92
CA ARG A 192 2.35 4.36 11.40
C ARG A 192 1.05 4.97 11.92
N ASN A 193 0.21 5.53 11.05
CA ASN A 193 -0.97 6.30 11.43
C ASN A 193 -2.28 5.48 11.53
N PHE A 194 -2.28 4.18 11.28
CA PHE A 194 -3.50 3.35 11.35
C PHE A 194 -3.85 2.95 12.79
N PRO A 195 -5.14 2.73 13.13
CA PRO A 195 -5.59 2.64 14.53
C PRO A 195 -5.37 1.27 15.20
N TYR A 196 -4.73 0.31 14.54
CA TYR A 196 -4.45 -1.01 15.14
C TYR A 196 -3.02 -1.08 15.65
N ASN A 197 -2.87 -1.46 16.92
CA ASN A 197 -1.59 -1.39 17.64
C ASN A 197 -0.89 -0.04 17.41
N TRP A 198 -1.67 1.05 17.36
CA TRP A 198 -1.12 2.39 17.22
C TRP A 198 -0.41 2.78 18.50
N THR A 199 0.71 3.49 18.38
CA THR A 199 1.41 4.11 19.51
C THR A 199 1.94 5.45 19.05
N ASP A 200 2.15 6.34 20.02
CA ASP A 200 2.83 7.61 19.79
C ASP A 200 4.30 7.33 19.45
N LEU A 201 4.75 7.80 18.29
CA LEU A 201 6.09 7.58 17.75
C LEU A 201 6.57 8.90 17.14
N ASP A 202 7.88 9.14 17.22
CA ASP A 202 8.51 10.35 16.71
C ASP A 202 9.49 10.09 15.55
N GLY A 203 10.04 11.18 15.00
CA GLY A 203 11.20 11.13 14.10
C GLY A 203 10.87 10.54 12.72
N PRO A 204 11.65 9.57 12.21
CA PRO A 204 11.36 8.91 10.93
C PRO A 204 10.03 8.15 10.90
N TYR A 205 9.52 7.78 12.08
CA TYR A 205 8.29 6.99 12.26
C TYR A 205 7.14 7.78 12.89
N GLU A 206 7.24 9.13 12.89
CA GLU A 206 6.20 10.06 13.35
C GLU A 206 4.78 9.54 13.03
N SER A 207 4.03 9.12 14.06
CA SER A 207 2.76 8.41 13.87
C SER A 207 1.54 9.33 13.85
N GLY A 208 1.73 10.63 14.06
CA GLY A 208 0.72 11.68 14.12
C GLY A 208 0.13 11.85 15.53
N PRO A 209 -0.63 12.92 15.80
CA PRO A 209 -1.09 13.25 17.15
C PRO A 209 -2.12 12.27 17.75
N ARG A 210 -2.66 11.36 16.94
CA ARG A 210 -3.63 10.32 17.33
C ARG A 210 -3.81 9.32 16.19
N PRO A 211 -4.33 8.11 16.44
CA PRO A 211 -4.64 7.17 15.37
C PRO A 211 -5.60 7.79 14.34
N SER A 212 -5.30 7.55 13.06
CA SER A 212 -6.04 8.03 11.89
C SER A 212 -6.19 9.56 11.85
N SER A 213 -5.21 10.31 12.37
CA SER A 213 -5.19 11.77 12.29
C SER A 213 -5.17 12.27 10.84
N GLU A 214 -4.50 11.54 9.94
CA GLU A 214 -4.22 12.04 8.60
C GLU A 214 -5.42 11.86 7.64
N PRO A 215 -5.71 12.86 6.79
CA PRO A 215 -6.78 12.76 5.80
C PRO A 215 -6.53 11.65 4.79
N GLU A 216 -5.28 11.40 4.40
CA GLU A 216 -4.88 10.30 3.53
C GLU A 216 -5.27 8.95 4.17
N THR A 217 -4.89 8.73 5.44
CA THR A 217 -5.21 7.52 6.20
C THR A 217 -6.71 7.26 6.26
N ARG A 218 -7.50 8.29 6.59
CA ARG A 218 -8.96 8.18 6.64
C ARG A 218 -9.56 7.88 5.27
N ALA A 219 -9.03 8.46 4.20
CA ALA A 219 -9.48 8.19 2.84
C ALA A 219 -9.28 6.72 2.44
N VAL A 220 -8.09 6.17 2.66
CA VAL A 220 -7.81 4.75 2.39
C VAL A 220 -8.63 3.84 3.28
N MET A 221 -8.76 4.13 4.57
CA MET A 221 -9.61 3.34 5.47
C MET A 221 -11.07 3.26 5.01
N ARG A 222 -11.67 4.39 4.58
CA ARG A 222 -13.03 4.39 4.01
C ARG A 222 -13.10 3.60 2.72
N PHE A 223 -12.11 3.76 1.85
CA PHE A 223 -12.06 3.02 0.58
C PHE A 223 -11.98 1.52 0.80
N LEU A 224 -11.07 1.06 1.67
CA LEU A 224 -10.92 -0.35 2.04
C LEU A 224 -12.20 -0.94 2.64
N ARG A 225 -12.90 -0.19 3.50
CA ARG A 225 -14.21 -0.59 4.02
C ARG A 225 -15.28 -0.66 2.94
N SER A 226 -15.26 0.24 1.96
CA SER A 226 -16.26 0.30 0.89
C SER A 226 -16.11 -0.83 -0.12
N ILE A 227 -14.89 -1.14 -0.56
CA ILE A 227 -14.68 -2.14 -1.60
C ILE A 227 -14.46 -3.55 -1.01
N ARG A 228 -14.00 -3.65 0.25
CA ARG A 228 -13.72 -4.91 0.96
C ARG A 228 -12.88 -5.87 0.09
N PRO A 229 -11.65 -5.49 -0.28
CA PRO A 229 -10.87 -6.32 -1.20
C PRO A 229 -10.59 -7.67 -0.56
N LYS A 230 -10.63 -8.75 -1.33
CA LYS A 230 -10.19 -10.05 -0.82
C LYS A 230 -8.69 -9.89 -0.53
N TRP A 231 -7.85 -9.62 -1.53
CA TRP A 231 -6.39 -9.51 -1.36
C TRP A 231 -5.85 -8.08 -1.58
N ILE A 232 -4.83 -7.70 -0.82
CA ILE A 232 -4.09 -6.43 -0.98
C ILE A 232 -2.60 -6.71 -1.10
N LEU A 233 -1.95 -6.11 -2.10
CA LEU A 233 -0.48 -5.93 -2.13
C LEU A 233 -0.14 -4.45 -1.93
N SER A 234 0.60 -4.14 -0.87
CA SER A 234 1.17 -2.82 -0.61
C SER A 234 2.62 -2.83 -1.05
N PHE A 235 2.92 -2.12 -2.13
CA PHE A 235 4.27 -2.04 -2.69
C PHE A 235 5.08 -0.91 -2.07
N HIS A 236 6.31 -1.24 -1.71
CA HIS A 236 7.28 -0.39 -1.02
C HIS A 236 8.70 -0.59 -1.56
N GLN A 237 9.63 0.20 -1.05
CA GLN A 237 11.07 0.10 -1.26
C GLN A 237 11.80 0.48 0.05
N PRO A 238 13.08 0.14 0.27
CA PRO A 238 14.01 -0.56 -0.62
C PRO A 238 14.34 -1.99 -0.18
N LEU A 239 13.54 -2.61 0.70
CA LEU A 239 13.99 -3.78 1.48
C LEU A 239 14.13 -5.07 0.67
N TYR A 240 13.69 -5.11 -0.59
CA TYR A 240 13.81 -6.23 -1.52
C TYR A 240 13.35 -7.58 -0.94
N GLY A 241 12.03 -7.81 -0.92
CA GLY A 241 11.44 -9.07 -0.50
C GLY A 241 9.91 -9.02 -0.33
N VAL A 242 9.32 -10.18 -0.04
CA VAL A 242 7.90 -10.30 0.30
C VAL A 242 7.76 -10.71 1.75
N ASP A 243 6.92 -10.00 2.49
CA ASP A 243 6.75 -10.20 3.93
C ASP A 243 6.20 -11.60 4.25
N THR A 244 6.81 -12.31 5.18
CA THR A 244 6.34 -13.62 5.68
C THR A 244 5.71 -13.54 7.08
N ALA A 245 5.87 -12.42 7.79
CA ALA A 245 5.22 -12.14 9.08
C ALA A 245 3.77 -11.65 8.89
N THR A 246 3.02 -12.33 8.02
CA THR A 246 1.66 -11.94 7.60
C THR A 246 0.60 -12.97 8.03
N LYS A 247 -0.68 -12.56 7.96
CA LYS A 247 -1.86 -13.38 8.24
C LYS A 247 -1.98 -14.64 7.36
N ASN A 248 -1.42 -14.61 6.15
CA ASN A 248 -1.52 -15.73 5.21
C ASN A 248 -0.16 -16.06 4.57
N ARG A 249 0.58 -16.99 5.20
CA ARG A 249 1.89 -17.45 4.73
C ARG A 249 1.85 -18.17 3.38
N ALA A 250 0.76 -18.87 3.05
CA ALA A 250 0.60 -19.52 1.76
C ALA A 250 0.48 -18.48 0.63
N PHE A 251 -0.33 -17.44 0.85
CA PHE A 251 -0.44 -16.32 -0.08
C PHE A 251 0.90 -15.58 -0.24
N SER A 252 1.60 -15.27 0.86
CA SER A 252 2.95 -14.68 0.81
C SER A 252 3.93 -15.51 -0.03
N ARG A 253 3.95 -16.85 0.15
CA ARG A 253 4.78 -17.75 -0.69
C ARG A 253 4.39 -17.71 -2.17
N ARG A 254 3.09 -17.67 -2.50
CA ARG A 254 2.62 -17.54 -3.89
C ARG A 254 3.11 -16.23 -4.50
N VAL A 255 2.96 -15.11 -3.79
CA VAL A 255 3.40 -13.79 -4.24
C VAL A 255 4.92 -13.73 -4.42
N ALA A 256 5.70 -14.22 -3.46
CA ALA A 256 7.16 -14.26 -3.55
C ALA A 256 7.65 -15.02 -4.80
N ARG A 257 7.06 -16.20 -5.07
CA ARG A 257 7.38 -17.00 -6.26
C ARG A 257 7.01 -16.27 -7.55
N ALA A 258 5.78 -15.77 -7.65
CA ALA A 258 5.31 -15.10 -8.87
C ALA A 258 6.14 -13.85 -9.21
N LEU A 259 6.46 -13.04 -8.19
CA LEU A 259 7.23 -11.80 -8.36
C LEU A 259 8.74 -12.05 -8.50
N ASN A 260 9.22 -13.28 -8.32
CA ASN A 260 10.65 -13.60 -8.21
C ASN A 260 11.37 -12.65 -7.24
N LEU A 261 10.90 -12.63 -6.00
CA LEU A 261 11.46 -11.85 -4.88
C LEU A 261 11.73 -12.79 -3.70
N PRO A 262 12.78 -12.53 -2.90
CA PRO A 262 13.05 -13.35 -1.72
C PRO A 262 11.95 -13.17 -0.68
N ARG A 263 11.79 -14.18 0.17
CA ARG A 263 10.91 -14.12 1.35
C ARG A 263 11.67 -13.46 2.49
N LYS A 264 11.07 -12.47 3.15
CA LYS A 264 11.66 -11.78 4.31
C LYS A 264 10.62 -11.59 5.40
N SER A 265 11.07 -11.57 6.65
CA SER A 265 10.26 -11.06 7.75
C SER A 265 10.64 -9.61 7.96
N PHE A 266 9.74 -8.67 7.69
CA PHE A 266 10.00 -7.26 7.95
C PHE A 266 9.63 -6.97 9.41
N THR A 267 10.61 -7.03 10.31
CA THR A 267 10.40 -6.71 11.73
C THR A 267 10.78 -5.25 12.00
N CYS A 268 10.06 -4.61 12.90
CA CYS A 268 10.34 -3.24 13.36
C CYS A 268 11.07 -3.25 14.72
N GLY A 269 11.97 -4.21 14.95
CA GLY A 269 12.49 -4.51 16.30
C GLY A 269 11.44 -5.17 17.21
N GLY A 270 10.36 -5.70 16.64
CA GLY A 270 9.18 -6.20 17.34
C GLY A 270 7.93 -6.04 16.48
N VAL A 271 6.82 -5.62 17.09
CA VAL A 271 5.55 -5.35 16.41
C VAL A 271 5.65 -4.03 15.64
N CYS A 272 5.31 -4.05 14.35
CA CYS A 272 5.17 -2.80 13.58
C CYS A 272 3.84 -2.12 13.92
N HIS A 273 3.91 -1.06 14.72
CA HIS A 273 2.77 -0.29 15.20
C HIS A 273 2.11 0.54 14.10
N GLY A 274 0.78 0.62 14.12
CA GLY A 274 0.00 1.51 13.27
C GLY A 274 0.14 1.33 11.76
N THR A 275 0.51 0.13 11.29
CA THR A 275 0.66 -0.17 9.85
C THR A 275 -0.69 -0.41 9.17
N MET A 276 -0.77 -0.08 7.87
CA MET A 276 -1.99 -0.34 7.07
C MET A 276 -2.31 -1.83 6.99
N THR A 277 -1.30 -2.65 6.67
CA THR A 277 -1.48 -4.10 6.48
C THR A 277 -1.85 -4.78 7.79
N GLY A 278 -1.26 -4.36 8.92
CA GLY A 278 -1.64 -4.80 10.26
C GLY A 278 -3.10 -4.48 10.57
N TRP A 279 -3.51 -3.22 10.41
CA TRP A 279 -4.89 -2.81 10.61
C TRP A 279 -5.89 -3.58 9.74
N TYR A 280 -5.58 -3.74 8.45
CA TYR A 280 -6.43 -4.47 7.52
C TYR A 280 -6.61 -5.94 7.92
N ASN A 281 -5.49 -6.62 8.20
CA ASN A 281 -5.47 -8.04 8.56
C ASN A 281 -6.22 -8.34 9.85
N TYR A 282 -6.13 -7.42 10.83
CA TYR A 282 -6.87 -7.51 12.09
C TYR A 282 -8.37 -7.23 11.90
N ARG A 283 -8.73 -6.10 11.28
CA ARG A 283 -10.12 -5.61 11.28
C ARG A 283 -11.00 -6.28 10.23
N LEU A 284 -10.46 -6.66 9.08
CA LEU A 284 -11.23 -7.17 7.93
C LEU A 284 -10.98 -8.67 7.76
N ARG A 285 -11.67 -9.46 8.58
CA ARG A 285 -11.43 -10.91 8.77
C ARG A 285 -11.53 -11.75 7.48
N GLY A 286 -12.26 -11.29 6.45
CA GLY A 286 -12.41 -11.97 5.15
C GLY A 286 -11.34 -11.64 4.08
N GLY A 287 -10.37 -10.78 4.37
CA GLY A 287 -9.29 -10.42 3.46
C GLY A 287 -7.89 -10.66 4.02
N THR A 288 -6.89 -10.49 3.15
CA THR A 288 -5.46 -10.47 3.53
C THR A 288 -4.73 -9.34 2.82
N ALA A 289 -3.88 -8.62 3.56
CA ALA A 289 -2.98 -7.60 3.06
C ALA A 289 -1.53 -8.02 3.31
N LEU A 290 -0.68 -7.73 2.33
CA LEU A 290 0.70 -8.16 2.29
C LEU A 290 1.61 -7.02 1.82
N THR A 291 2.74 -6.84 2.50
CA THR A 291 3.78 -5.90 2.09
C THR A 291 4.74 -6.57 1.10
N VAL A 292 5.04 -5.86 0.01
CA VAL A 292 6.01 -6.26 -1.01
C VAL A 292 7.01 -5.14 -1.21
N GLU A 293 8.29 -5.45 -1.05
CA GLU A 293 9.39 -4.50 -1.10
C GLU A 293 10.24 -4.77 -2.35
N TYR A 294 10.42 -3.78 -3.21
CA TYR A 294 11.42 -3.82 -4.28
C TYR A 294 12.74 -3.19 -3.78
N GLY A 295 13.83 -3.35 -4.55
CA GLY A 295 15.10 -2.70 -4.22
C GLY A 295 15.00 -1.18 -4.34
N ALA A 296 16.04 -0.46 -3.91
CA ALA A 296 16.06 1.01 -3.96
C ALA A 296 15.90 1.58 -5.38
N ARG A 297 16.51 0.93 -6.38
CA ARG A 297 16.56 1.43 -7.77
C ARG A 297 16.25 0.32 -8.78
N PRO A 298 15.01 -0.22 -8.81
CA PRO A 298 14.65 -1.24 -9.78
C PRO A 298 14.62 -0.65 -11.18
N SER A 299 14.97 -1.44 -12.20
CA SER A 299 14.97 -0.96 -13.57
C SER A 299 13.56 -0.59 -14.05
N ARG A 300 13.48 0.40 -14.95
CA ARG A 300 12.20 0.81 -15.58
C ARG A 300 11.49 -0.38 -16.24
N ARG A 301 12.24 -1.25 -16.94
CA ARG A 301 11.69 -2.47 -17.54
C ARG A 301 11.10 -3.42 -16.50
N ARG A 302 11.75 -3.61 -15.35
CA ARG A 302 11.21 -4.41 -14.24
C ARG A 302 9.87 -3.84 -13.79
N MET A 303 9.78 -2.53 -13.58
CA MET A 303 8.57 -1.90 -13.05
C MET A 303 7.43 -1.76 -14.05
N GLN A 304 7.72 -1.55 -15.34
CA GLN A 304 6.69 -1.28 -16.36
C GLN A 304 6.29 -2.50 -17.17
N VAL A 305 7.12 -3.54 -17.22
CA VAL A 305 6.90 -4.71 -18.08
C VAL A 305 6.90 -6.01 -17.28
N THR A 306 7.99 -6.32 -16.58
CA THR A 306 8.15 -7.62 -15.90
C THR A 306 7.19 -7.76 -14.72
N ALA A 307 7.20 -6.81 -13.78
CA ALA A 307 6.41 -6.87 -12.57
C ALA A 307 4.90 -6.82 -12.84
N PRO A 308 4.34 -5.98 -13.74
CA PRO A 308 2.93 -6.03 -14.09
C PRO A 308 2.47 -7.42 -14.57
N ARG A 309 3.25 -8.08 -15.43
CA ARG A 309 2.94 -9.45 -15.89
C ARG A 309 3.00 -10.47 -14.75
N GLN A 310 4.02 -10.39 -13.90
CA GLN A 310 4.17 -11.24 -12.72
C GLN A 310 3.06 -11.02 -11.69
N VAL A 311 2.57 -9.79 -11.53
CA VAL A 311 1.46 -9.47 -10.63
C VAL A 311 0.18 -10.13 -11.13
N LEU A 312 -0.11 -10.04 -12.43
CA LEU A 312 -1.30 -10.66 -13.01
C LEU A 312 -1.26 -12.20 -12.89
N SER A 313 -0.10 -12.83 -13.05
CA SER A 313 0.04 -14.29 -12.90
C SER A 313 -0.23 -14.80 -11.48
N ILE A 314 -0.23 -13.95 -10.45
CA ILE A 314 -0.67 -14.33 -9.09
C ILE A 314 -2.15 -14.76 -9.09
N TRP A 315 -2.95 -14.33 -10.06
CA TRP A 315 -4.38 -14.65 -10.18
C TRP A 315 -4.74 -15.30 -11.51
N ASP A 316 -3.76 -15.85 -12.22
CA ASP A 316 -3.97 -16.47 -13.53
C ASP A 316 -4.64 -15.50 -14.53
N ALA A 317 -4.35 -14.20 -14.34
CA ALA A 317 -4.86 -13.10 -15.13
C ALA A 317 -3.85 -12.69 -16.20
N SER A 318 -4.35 -12.07 -17.28
CA SER A 318 -3.53 -11.68 -18.42
C SER A 318 -4.05 -10.38 -19.05
N ARG A 319 -3.22 -9.78 -19.91
CA ARG A 319 -3.69 -8.88 -20.96
C ARG A 319 -3.83 -9.72 -22.22
N HIS A 320 -4.81 -9.44 -23.09
CA HIS A 320 -4.82 -10.07 -24.42
C HIS A 320 -3.50 -9.79 -25.15
N ARG A 321 -3.14 -10.71 -26.06
CA ARG A 321 -1.99 -10.56 -26.95
C ARG A 321 -2.33 -9.72 -28.15
#